data_AF-A0AAD4QLN0-F1
#
_entry.id   AF-A0AAD4QLN0-F1
#
_cell.length_a   1.000
_cell.length_b   1.000
_cell.length_c   1.000
_cell.angle_alpha   90.00
_cell.angle_beta   90.00
_cell.angle_gamma   90.00
#
_symmetry.space_group_name_H-M   'P 1'
#
loop_
_entity.id
_entity.type
_entity.pdbx_description
1 polymer ?
#
loop_
_entity_poly.entity_id
_entity_poly.type
_entity_poly.pdbx_seq_one_letter_code
_entity_poly.pdbx_strand_id
1 'polypeptide(L)'
;MMAHLFFLALTLQFSTVTARLFTVVNACPFTIWPAIFTDPTIAQNVPLFPTGWESPPFTSVQFGVPDNWKAGRIWGRRNCNFSTNLGPSACLDGGCNGGLQCDPRTGTGVPPATVAEWTLQGDGNLDFYDVSLVDGYNLPMAIIPSASNCSVASCPIDLGPSCPVPLIGPFDSTGFPVGCKSACVANLDNPTDSSNCCTGSHNTKVTCPSSNVQFYSYFKGNCPNAYAYAFDEGSGTALWTCSSALNSDYTLTFCPCVLLTYPSTVPADINPTLTTECGTQTYSR
;
A
#
# COMPACT_ATOMS: atom_id res chain seq x y z
N MET A 1 21.41 1.44 -67.88
CA MET A 1 21.25 0.95 -66.49
C MET A 1 20.68 2.07 -65.65
N MET A 2 19.36 2.05 -65.40
CA MET A 2 18.71 2.96 -64.44
C MET A 2 18.69 2.25 -63.09
N ALA A 3 19.38 2.80 -62.09
CA ALA A 3 19.36 2.29 -60.73
C ALA A 3 18.15 2.86 -60.00
N HIS A 4 17.17 2.01 -59.66
CA HIS A 4 16.06 2.37 -58.81
C HIS A 4 16.51 2.34 -57.34
N LEU A 5 16.56 3.53 -56.71
CA LEU A 5 16.72 3.69 -55.27
C LEU A 5 15.40 3.31 -54.58
N PHE A 6 15.39 2.17 -53.91
CA PHE A 6 14.31 1.79 -52.98
C PHE A 6 14.51 2.54 -51.66
N PHE A 7 13.64 3.51 -51.37
CA PHE A 7 13.56 4.14 -50.05
C PHE A 7 12.79 3.20 -49.10
N LEU A 8 13.48 2.57 -48.17
CA LEU A 8 12.87 1.81 -47.08
C LEU A 8 12.38 2.80 -46.02
N ALA A 9 11.08 3.10 -46.00
CA ALA A 9 10.48 3.94 -44.96
C ALA A 9 10.42 3.16 -43.64
N LEU A 10 11.32 3.49 -42.70
CA LEU A 10 11.30 2.96 -41.34
C LEU A 10 10.14 3.61 -40.59
N THR A 11 9.03 2.89 -40.42
CA THR A 11 7.91 3.34 -39.60
C THR A 11 8.27 3.17 -38.12
N LEU A 12 8.55 4.29 -37.45
CA LEU A 12 8.65 4.33 -36.00
C LEU A 12 7.24 4.10 -35.43
N GLN A 13 6.96 2.86 -35.02
CA GLN A 13 5.78 2.54 -34.22
C GLN A 13 6.00 3.08 -32.81
N PHE A 14 5.44 4.25 -32.51
CA PHE A 14 5.34 4.73 -31.15
C PHE A 14 4.25 3.92 -30.44
N SER A 15 4.63 2.92 -29.66
CA SER A 15 3.74 2.28 -28.70
C SER A 15 3.44 3.30 -27.60
N THR A 16 2.29 3.98 -27.69
CA THR A 16 1.77 4.75 -26.57
C THR A 16 1.38 3.76 -25.47
N VAL A 17 2.23 3.60 -24.47
CA VAL A 17 1.83 2.92 -23.23
C VAL A 17 0.82 3.84 -22.57
N THR A 18 -0.45 3.45 -22.62
CA THR A 18 -1.49 4.07 -21.79
C THR A 18 -1.15 3.76 -20.33
N ALA A 19 -1.07 4.81 -19.53
CA ALA A 19 -0.62 4.75 -18.16
C ALA A 19 -1.54 5.62 -17.30
N ARG A 20 -1.92 5.10 -16.15
CA ARG A 20 -2.61 5.84 -15.09
C ARG A 20 -1.62 6.68 -14.32
N LEU A 21 -2.12 7.75 -13.74
CA LEU A 21 -1.35 8.60 -12.87
C LEU A 21 -1.52 8.14 -11.42
N PHE A 22 -0.39 7.81 -10.79
CA PHE A 22 -0.35 7.53 -9.36
C PHE A 22 0.28 8.72 -8.66
N THR A 23 -0.41 9.24 -7.64
CA THR A 23 0.11 10.28 -6.75
C THR A 23 0.33 9.68 -5.38
N VAL A 24 1.57 9.73 -4.89
CA VAL A 24 1.91 9.25 -3.53
C VAL A 24 2.23 10.44 -2.65
N VAL A 25 1.42 10.64 -1.62
CA VAL A 25 1.46 11.79 -0.72
C VAL A 25 1.94 11.36 0.66
N ASN A 26 2.97 12.02 1.17
CA ASN A 26 3.31 11.98 2.59
C ASN A 26 2.58 13.11 3.31
N ALA A 27 1.43 12.85 3.92
CA ALA A 27 0.76 13.81 4.79
C ALA A 27 1.17 13.66 6.27
N CYS A 28 2.15 12.80 6.58
CA CYS A 28 2.69 12.66 7.91
C CYS A 28 3.55 13.89 8.28
N PRO A 29 3.60 14.28 9.57
CA PRO A 29 4.45 15.38 10.04
C PRO A 29 5.94 14.99 10.19
N PHE A 30 6.37 13.92 9.53
CA PHE A 30 7.73 13.38 9.57
C PHE A 30 8.09 12.74 8.21
N THR A 31 9.39 12.54 7.98
CA THR A 31 9.89 11.88 6.76
C THR A 31 9.54 10.40 6.78
N ILE A 32 9.04 9.90 5.66
CA ILE A 32 8.90 8.47 5.39
C ILE A 32 9.72 8.09 4.16
N TRP A 33 9.96 6.79 3.99
CA TRP A 33 10.58 6.26 2.79
C TRP A 33 9.61 5.31 2.11
N PRO A 34 8.76 5.75 1.18
CA PRO A 34 7.91 4.84 0.47
C PRO A 34 8.72 3.88 -0.39
N ALA A 35 8.13 2.74 -0.72
CA ALA A 35 8.72 1.72 -1.55
C ALA A 35 7.68 1.08 -2.47
N ILE A 36 8.11 0.63 -3.64
CA ILE A 36 7.29 -0.06 -4.63
C ILE A 36 7.86 -1.46 -4.83
N PHE A 37 6.97 -2.44 -4.87
CA PHE A 37 7.30 -3.80 -5.27
C PHE A 37 6.28 -4.30 -6.30
N THR A 38 6.72 -5.14 -7.21
CA THR A 38 5.86 -5.88 -8.14
C THR A 38 6.33 -7.31 -8.15
N ASP A 39 5.41 -8.27 -7.95
CA ASP A 39 5.79 -9.68 -8.03
C ASP A 39 6.19 -10.03 -9.48
N PRO A 40 7.49 -10.31 -9.74
CA PRO A 40 7.97 -10.56 -11.09
C PRO A 40 7.47 -11.89 -11.67
N THR A 41 6.88 -12.76 -10.84
CA THR A 41 6.24 -14.01 -11.29
C THR A 41 4.83 -13.79 -11.81
N ILE A 42 4.19 -12.68 -11.44
CA ILE A 42 2.81 -12.33 -11.82
C ILE A 42 2.77 -11.25 -12.91
N ALA A 43 3.63 -10.24 -12.83
CA ALA A 43 3.65 -9.12 -13.78
C ALA A 43 5.07 -8.79 -14.25
N GLN A 44 5.19 -8.51 -15.54
CA GLN A 44 6.43 -7.99 -16.15
C GLN A 44 6.39 -6.47 -16.33
N ASN A 45 5.18 -5.89 -16.44
CA ASN A 45 5.00 -4.46 -16.57
C ASN A 45 5.05 -3.83 -15.19
N VAL A 46 5.94 -2.87 -15.01
CA VAL A 46 6.16 -2.17 -13.74
C VAL A 46 6.14 -0.66 -13.97
N PRO A 47 5.81 0.15 -12.96
CA PRO A 47 5.98 1.60 -13.02
C PRO A 47 7.44 1.95 -13.36
N LEU A 48 7.65 2.91 -14.27
CA LEU A 48 8.98 3.46 -14.56
C LEU A 48 9.35 4.51 -13.51
N PHE A 49 9.47 4.08 -12.26
CA PHE A 49 9.79 4.91 -11.09
C PHE A 49 10.73 4.15 -10.15
N PRO A 50 11.59 4.83 -9.37
CA PRO A 50 12.44 4.15 -8.38
C PRO A 50 11.62 3.30 -7.40
N THR A 51 12.12 2.11 -7.06
CA THR A 51 11.47 1.18 -6.12
C THR A 51 11.49 1.65 -4.66
N GLY A 52 12.09 2.81 -4.40
CA GLY A 52 11.97 3.51 -3.12
C GLY A 52 12.64 4.88 -3.16
N TRP A 53 12.12 5.78 -2.33
CA TRP A 53 12.57 7.17 -2.27
C TRP A 53 12.38 7.74 -0.85
N GLU A 54 13.03 8.85 -0.57
CA GLU A 54 12.77 9.65 0.63
C GLU A 54 11.63 10.63 0.34
N SER A 55 10.66 10.72 1.25
CA SER A 55 9.52 11.61 1.15
C SER A 55 9.44 12.48 2.40
N PRO A 56 9.94 13.74 2.36
CA PRO A 56 9.82 14.67 3.46
C PRO A 56 8.35 14.96 3.84
N PRO A 57 8.09 15.52 5.04
CA PRO A 57 6.73 15.86 5.47
C PRO A 57 6.00 16.72 4.44
N PHE A 58 4.73 16.42 4.20
CA PHE A 58 3.82 17.20 3.35
C PHE A 58 4.29 17.34 1.89
N THR A 59 4.99 16.32 1.39
CA THR A 59 5.41 16.24 -0.01
C THR A 59 4.65 15.18 -0.77
N SER A 60 4.68 15.27 -2.10
CA SER A 60 4.07 14.28 -2.98
C SER A 60 4.96 14.01 -4.19
N VAL A 61 4.92 12.79 -4.68
CA VAL A 61 5.47 12.42 -5.99
C VAL A 61 4.36 11.89 -6.88
N GLN A 62 4.57 11.99 -8.18
CA GLN A 62 3.62 11.51 -9.17
C GLN A 62 4.35 10.77 -10.29
N PHE A 63 3.81 9.63 -10.72
CA PHE A 63 4.40 8.81 -11.76
C PHE A 63 3.34 8.02 -12.53
N GLY A 64 3.70 7.63 -13.76
CA GLY A 64 2.87 6.79 -14.61
C GLY A 64 2.96 5.32 -14.21
N VAL A 65 1.82 4.65 -14.18
CA VAL A 65 1.67 3.22 -13.90
C VAL A 65 1.01 2.54 -15.10
N PRO A 66 1.59 1.46 -15.67
CA PRO A 66 0.97 0.73 -16.77
C PRO A 66 -0.45 0.28 -16.42
N ASP A 67 -1.39 0.41 -17.36
CA ASP A 67 -2.81 0.06 -17.10
C ASP A 67 -3.05 -1.41 -16.73
N ASN A 68 -2.08 -2.27 -17.03
CA ASN A 68 -2.09 -3.70 -16.72
C ASN A 68 -1.04 -4.07 -15.64
N TRP A 69 -0.70 -3.13 -14.76
CA TRP A 69 0.13 -3.41 -13.59
C TRP A 69 -0.62 -4.33 -12.62
N LYS A 70 -0.09 -5.54 -12.40
CA LYS A 70 -0.67 -6.56 -11.51
C LYS A 70 0.29 -6.88 -10.37
N ALA A 71 -0.24 -7.32 -9.23
CA ALA A 71 0.54 -7.61 -8.02
C ALA A 71 1.45 -6.44 -7.60
N GLY A 72 0.93 -5.21 -7.75
CA GLY A 72 1.61 -3.99 -7.38
C GLY A 72 1.43 -3.69 -5.90
N ARG A 73 2.51 -3.30 -5.23
CA ARG A 73 2.50 -2.95 -3.79
C ARG A 73 3.22 -1.65 -3.55
N ILE A 74 2.64 -0.80 -2.70
CA ILE A 74 3.31 0.39 -2.17
C ILE A 74 3.14 0.42 -0.65
N TRP A 75 4.23 0.64 0.09
CA TRP A 75 4.19 0.80 1.54
C TRP A 75 5.16 1.88 2.00
N GLY A 76 5.03 2.29 3.26
CA GLY A 76 5.89 3.29 3.88
C GLY A 76 6.89 2.66 4.84
N ARG A 77 8.05 3.28 5.01
CA ARG A 77 9.09 2.89 5.97
C ARG A 77 9.43 4.07 6.85
N ARG A 78 9.76 3.82 8.12
CA ARG A 78 10.15 4.87 9.08
C ARG A 78 11.54 4.67 9.64
N ASN A 79 12.11 5.79 10.10
CA ASN A 79 13.38 5.87 10.80
C ASN A 79 14.51 5.13 10.06
N CYS A 80 14.62 5.38 8.76
CA CYS A 80 15.58 4.71 7.90
C CYS A 80 16.96 5.40 7.93
N ASN A 81 18.01 4.58 7.94
CA ASN A 81 19.39 5.01 7.71
C ASN A 81 20.10 4.02 6.78
N PHE A 82 20.22 4.42 5.50
CA PHE A 82 20.87 3.61 4.47
C PHE A 82 22.39 3.82 4.37
N SER A 83 22.97 4.72 5.17
CA SER A 83 24.42 4.99 5.13
C SER A 83 25.26 3.88 5.75
N THR A 84 24.67 3.07 6.62
CA THR A 84 25.36 2.01 7.39
C THR A 84 24.83 0.60 7.11
N ASN A 85 23.66 0.48 6.48
CA ASN A 85 22.99 -0.80 6.23
C ASN A 85 22.14 -0.71 4.96
N LEU A 86 22.21 -1.72 4.10
CA LEU A 86 21.39 -1.85 2.89
C LEU A 86 20.38 -3.01 2.97
N GLY A 87 20.31 -3.69 4.11
CA GLY A 87 19.31 -4.72 4.40
C GLY A 87 18.05 -4.14 5.03
N PRO A 88 17.05 -4.99 5.31
CA PRO A 88 15.77 -4.56 5.85
C PRO A 88 15.87 -3.81 7.19
N SER A 89 16.84 -4.14 8.03
CA SER A 89 17.06 -3.45 9.31
C SER A 89 17.67 -2.06 9.19
N ALA A 90 17.83 -1.54 7.96
CA ALA A 90 18.15 -0.13 7.74
C ALA A 90 17.00 0.80 8.14
N CYS A 91 15.77 0.30 8.19
CA CYS A 91 14.59 1.01 8.69
C CYS A 91 14.09 0.35 9.97
N LEU A 92 13.45 1.12 10.84
CA LEU A 92 12.85 0.59 12.06
C LEU A 92 11.67 -0.35 11.76
N ASP A 93 10.88 -0.01 10.73
CA ASP A 93 9.78 -0.82 10.21
C ASP A 93 9.72 -0.76 8.67
N GLY A 94 9.01 -1.72 8.08
CA GLY A 94 8.77 -1.78 6.64
C GLY A 94 10.02 -1.96 5.77
N GLY A 95 11.22 -2.12 6.33
CA GLY A 95 12.45 -2.18 5.54
C GLY A 95 12.46 -3.31 4.52
N CYS A 96 13.31 -3.21 3.51
CA CYS A 96 13.38 -4.18 2.42
C CYS A 96 14.83 -4.49 2.06
N ASN A 97 15.06 -5.63 1.38
CA ASN A 97 16.33 -5.90 0.72
C ASN A 97 16.57 -4.81 -0.35
N GLY A 98 17.80 -4.32 -0.49
CA GLY A 98 18.19 -3.29 -1.47
C GLY A 98 18.39 -1.89 -0.89
N GLY A 99 17.96 -1.64 0.35
CA GLY A 99 18.15 -0.37 1.04
C GLY A 99 17.13 0.67 0.57
N LEU A 100 17.57 1.85 0.15
CA LEU A 100 16.65 2.93 -0.26
C LEU A 100 15.74 2.49 -1.40
N GLN A 101 16.33 1.89 -2.45
CA GLN A 101 15.60 1.29 -3.56
C GLN A 101 15.48 -0.21 -3.29
N CYS A 102 14.25 -0.68 -3.06
CA CYS A 102 14.02 -2.09 -2.79
C CYS A 102 14.42 -2.96 -3.99
N ASP A 103 15.02 -4.12 -3.71
CA ASP A 103 15.36 -5.12 -4.70
C ASP A 103 14.08 -5.57 -5.44
N PRO A 104 14.04 -5.49 -6.78
CA PRO A 104 12.82 -5.73 -7.54
C PRO A 104 12.37 -7.19 -7.56
N ARG A 105 13.13 -8.12 -6.95
CA ARG A 105 12.79 -9.56 -6.89
C ARG A 105 12.50 -10.04 -5.47
N THR A 106 13.13 -9.44 -4.48
CA THR A 106 13.14 -9.92 -3.08
C THR A 106 12.80 -8.85 -2.05
N GLY A 107 12.49 -7.63 -2.49
CA GLY A 107 12.22 -6.48 -1.63
C GLY A 107 10.74 -6.28 -1.30
N THR A 108 10.03 -7.30 -0.81
CA THR A 108 8.57 -7.26 -0.57
C THR A 108 8.12 -6.42 0.64
N GLY A 109 9.06 -5.84 1.39
CA GLY A 109 8.83 -5.22 2.70
C GLY A 109 8.87 -6.25 3.83
N VAL A 110 9.49 -5.88 4.96
CA VAL A 110 9.55 -6.70 6.18
C VAL A 110 8.50 -6.20 7.18
N PRO A 111 7.56 -7.07 7.59
CA PRO A 111 6.53 -6.74 8.58
C PRO A 111 7.07 -6.25 9.94
N PRO A 112 6.32 -5.39 10.68
CA PRO A 112 4.99 -4.93 10.33
C PRO A 112 5.01 -3.82 9.28
N ALA A 113 4.10 -3.91 8.31
CA ALA A 113 3.95 -2.91 7.26
C ALA A 113 2.48 -2.86 6.79
N THR A 114 1.89 -1.68 6.82
CA THR A 114 0.64 -1.42 6.10
C THR A 114 0.97 -1.31 4.62
N VAL A 115 0.27 -2.07 3.78
CA VAL A 115 0.54 -2.14 2.33
C VAL A 115 -0.69 -1.68 1.57
N ALA A 116 -0.48 -0.87 0.53
CA ALA A 116 -1.48 -0.62 -0.50
C ALA A 116 -1.20 -1.55 -1.69
N GLU A 117 -2.23 -2.27 -2.14
CA GLU A 117 -2.12 -3.28 -3.18
C GLU A 117 -3.00 -2.91 -4.39
N TRP A 118 -2.53 -3.24 -5.60
CA TRP A 118 -3.27 -3.07 -6.85
C TRP A 118 -3.12 -4.25 -7.80
N THR A 119 -4.22 -4.57 -8.47
CA THR A 119 -4.26 -5.33 -9.72
C THR A 119 -5.13 -4.57 -10.71
N LEU A 120 -4.50 -3.87 -11.66
CA LEU A 120 -5.17 -3.08 -12.69
C LEU A 120 -5.53 -3.96 -13.90
N GLN A 121 -6.66 -3.66 -14.55
CA GLN A 121 -7.20 -4.47 -15.65
C GLN A 121 -7.18 -5.98 -15.33
N GLY A 122 -7.62 -6.31 -14.11
CA GLY A 122 -7.79 -7.67 -13.65
C GLY A 122 -9.01 -8.35 -14.28
N ASP A 123 -9.48 -9.40 -13.62
CA ASP A 123 -10.64 -10.17 -14.07
C ASP A 123 -11.88 -9.28 -14.23
N GLY A 124 -12.60 -9.46 -15.33
CA GLY A 124 -13.77 -8.65 -15.66
C GLY A 124 -13.45 -7.20 -16.06
N ASN A 125 -12.18 -6.89 -16.38
CA ASN A 125 -11.73 -5.52 -16.69
C ASN A 125 -12.01 -4.55 -15.53
N LEU A 126 -11.71 -5.03 -14.31
CA LEU A 126 -11.79 -4.29 -13.07
C LEU A 126 -10.38 -4.01 -12.55
N ASP A 127 -10.22 -2.86 -11.92
CA ASP A 127 -9.11 -2.64 -11.01
C ASP A 127 -9.50 -3.14 -9.64
N PHE A 128 -8.64 -3.93 -9.04
CA PHE A 128 -8.72 -4.37 -7.67
C PHE A 128 -7.70 -3.59 -6.86
N TYR A 129 -8.11 -3.04 -5.73
CA TYR A 129 -7.21 -2.30 -4.84
C TYR A 129 -7.69 -2.37 -3.40
N ASP A 130 -6.73 -2.29 -2.50
CA ASP A 130 -6.97 -2.38 -1.07
C ASP A 130 -5.83 -1.79 -0.24
N VAL A 131 -6.16 -1.44 1.00
CA VAL A 131 -5.17 -1.26 2.07
C VAL A 131 -5.20 -2.55 2.89
N SER A 132 -4.03 -3.09 3.18
CA SER A 132 -3.86 -4.39 3.81
C SER A 132 -3.04 -4.30 5.09
N LEU A 133 -3.59 -4.90 6.15
CA LEU A 133 -2.96 -5.08 7.47
C LEU A 133 -2.63 -6.55 7.73
N VAL A 134 -2.66 -7.41 6.71
CA VAL A 134 -2.31 -8.83 6.81
C VAL A 134 -0.88 -8.99 7.34
N ASP A 135 0.02 -8.14 6.86
CA ASP A 135 1.41 -8.02 7.28
C ASP A 135 1.58 -7.06 8.49
N GLY A 136 0.49 -6.74 9.19
CA GLY A 136 0.47 -5.80 10.31
C GLY A 136 0.34 -4.34 9.89
N TYR A 137 0.59 -3.45 10.83
CA TYR A 137 0.44 -2.01 10.68
C TYR A 137 1.72 -1.28 11.04
N ASN A 138 2.05 -0.25 10.26
CA ASN A 138 3.07 0.72 10.65
C ASN A 138 2.60 2.17 10.40
N LEU A 139 2.01 2.47 9.25
CA LEU A 139 1.57 3.83 8.92
C LEU A 139 0.10 3.85 8.50
N PRO A 140 -0.67 4.89 8.88
CA PRO A 140 -2.02 5.06 8.39
C PRO A 140 -1.98 5.38 6.89
N MET A 141 -2.97 4.87 6.16
CA MET A 141 -2.95 4.86 4.70
C MET A 141 -4.35 4.95 4.11
N ALA A 142 -4.48 5.63 2.97
CA ALA A 142 -5.69 5.60 2.16
C ALA A 142 -5.37 5.61 0.65
N ILE A 143 -6.13 4.84 -0.11
CA ILE A 143 -6.16 4.86 -1.57
C ILE A 143 -7.46 5.54 -2.00
N ILE A 144 -7.32 6.66 -2.71
CA ILE A 144 -8.45 7.47 -3.20
C ILE A 144 -8.43 7.43 -4.73
N PRO A 145 -9.37 6.72 -5.36
CA PRO A 145 -9.57 6.79 -6.80
C PRO A 145 -10.06 8.19 -7.22
N SER A 146 -9.61 8.68 -8.37
CA SER A 146 -10.13 9.92 -8.97
C SER A 146 -11.57 9.75 -9.51
N ALA A 147 -11.95 8.54 -9.89
CA ALA A 147 -13.32 8.21 -10.27
C ALA A 147 -14.21 8.21 -9.02
N SER A 148 -15.12 9.19 -8.91
CA SER A 148 -15.95 9.45 -7.73
C SER A 148 -16.94 8.33 -7.36
N ASN A 149 -17.20 7.39 -8.27
CA ASN A 149 -18.05 6.22 -8.05
C ASN A 149 -17.27 5.00 -7.54
N CYS A 150 -15.96 5.10 -7.37
CA CYS A 150 -15.12 4.04 -6.83
C CYS A 150 -14.81 4.31 -5.34
N SER A 151 -14.86 3.26 -4.53
CA SER A 151 -14.72 3.36 -3.08
C SER A 151 -13.30 3.74 -2.63
N VAL A 152 -13.18 4.26 -1.42
CA VAL A 152 -11.88 4.52 -0.79
C VAL A 152 -11.45 3.30 0.02
N ALA A 153 -10.25 2.78 -0.23
CA ALA A 153 -9.60 1.80 0.65
C ALA A 153 -8.82 2.55 1.73
N SER A 154 -8.96 2.20 3.00
CA SER A 154 -8.28 2.96 4.07
C SER A 154 -8.13 2.25 5.40
N CYS A 155 -7.01 2.56 6.06
CA CYS A 155 -6.79 2.44 7.49
C CYS A 155 -6.22 3.79 7.98
N PRO A 156 -7.08 4.77 8.33
CA PRO A 156 -6.66 6.16 8.47
C PRO A 156 -6.22 6.56 9.89
N ILE A 157 -6.32 5.64 10.85
CA ILE A 157 -6.00 5.90 12.25
C ILE A 157 -4.65 5.31 12.65
N ASP A 158 -4.03 5.92 13.66
CA ASP A 158 -2.79 5.39 14.21
C ASP A 158 -3.03 4.24 15.19
N LEU A 159 -2.69 3.02 14.78
CA LEU A 159 -2.86 1.82 15.61
C LEU A 159 -1.72 1.59 16.61
N GLY A 160 -0.60 2.32 16.50
CA GLY A 160 0.57 2.16 17.37
C GLY A 160 0.23 2.28 18.87
N PRO A 161 -0.34 3.43 19.32
CA PRO A 161 -0.66 3.66 20.73
C PRO A 161 -1.57 2.62 21.38
N SER A 162 -2.53 2.10 20.63
CA SER A 162 -3.55 1.17 21.13
C SER A 162 -3.29 -0.29 20.77
N CYS A 163 -2.14 -0.59 20.16
CA CYS A 163 -1.84 -1.94 19.70
C CYS A 163 -1.85 -2.93 20.87
N PRO A 164 -2.51 -4.10 20.75
CA PRO A 164 -2.51 -5.12 21.78
C PRO A 164 -1.10 -5.56 22.18
N VAL A 165 -0.90 -5.82 23.48
CA VAL A 165 0.41 -6.16 24.06
C VAL A 165 1.15 -7.30 23.32
N PRO A 166 0.51 -8.38 22.85
CA PRO A 166 1.24 -9.43 22.11
C PRO A 166 1.74 -9.00 20.72
N LEU A 167 1.25 -7.88 20.21
CA LEU A 167 1.43 -7.41 18.83
C LEU A 167 2.24 -6.11 18.74
N ILE A 168 2.33 -5.37 19.85
CA ILE A 168 2.87 -4.01 19.90
C ILE A 168 4.35 -3.94 19.53
N GLY A 169 4.67 -2.98 18.66
CA GLY A 169 6.03 -2.69 18.23
C GLY A 169 6.23 -2.83 16.71
N PRO A 170 7.41 -2.42 16.19
CA PRO A 170 8.60 -2.00 16.93
C PRO A 170 8.44 -0.65 17.67
N PHE A 171 9.38 -0.35 18.56
CA PHE A 171 9.40 0.89 19.33
C PHE A 171 10.49 1.83 18.81
N ASP A 172 10.21 3.12 18.76
CA ASP A 172 11.21 4.14 18.44
C ASP A 172 12.20 4.37 19.61
N SER A 173 13.13 5.31 19.42
CA SER A 173 14.12 5.67 20.43
C SER A 173 13.53 6.34 21.68
N THR A 174 12.28 6.80 21.63
CA THR A 174 11.55 7.37 22.77
C THR A 174 10.75 6.31 23.54
N GLY A 175 10.68 5.08 23.01
CA GLY A 175 9.86 4.00 23.55
C GLY A 175 8.41 4.06 23.07
N PHE A 176 8.11 4.82 22.02
CA PHE A 176 6.78 4.88 21.43
C PHE A 176 6.58 3.70 20.46
N PRO A 177 5.44 2.99 20.52
CA PRO A 177 5.13 1.88 19.62
C PRO A 177 4.77 2.39 18.22
N VAL A 178 5.72 2.34 17.30
CA VAL A 178 5.47 2.80 15.93
C VAL A 178 4.68 1.75 15.12
N GLY A 179 4.85 0.46 15.38
CA GLY A 179 4.13 -0.60 14.65
C GLY A 179 3.17 -1.44 15.49
N CYS A 180 2.40 -2.27 14.79
CA CYS A 180 1.53 -3.29 15.36
C CYS A 180 1.54 -4.53 14.45
N LYS A 181 2.13 -5.64 14.90
CA LYS A 181 2.18 -6.89 14.13
C LYS A 181 0.77 -7.47 13.97
N SER A 182 0.49 -8.14 12.85
CA SER A 182 -0.64 -9.08 12.81
C SER A 182 -0.34 -10.29 13.69
N ALA A 183 -1.37 -11.07 14.06
CA ALA A 183 -1.17 -12.28 14.85
C ALA A 183 -0.27 -13.31 14.15
N CYS A 184 -0.31 -13.37 12.80
CA CYS A 184 0.60 -14.20 12.01
C CYS A 184 2.06 -13.73 12.16
N VAL A 185 2.31 -12.44 11.95
CA VAL A 185 3.66 -11.85 12.04
C VAL A 185 4.22 -11.93 13.47
N ALA A 186 3.36 -11.88 14.48
CA ALA A 186 3.73 -12.06 15.87
C ALA A 186 4.00 -13.54 16.25
N ASN A 187 3.77 -14.49 15.34
CA ASN A 187 3.91 -15.93 15.56
C ASN A 187 3.17 -16.42 16.82
N LEU A 188 1.91 -15.99 16.98
CA LEU A 188 1.08 -16.39 18.13
C LEU A 188 0.59 -17.84 18.08
N ASP A 189 0.72 -18.48 16.91
CA ASP A 189 0.55 -19.92 16.69
C ASP A 189 1.62 -20.43 15.69
N ASN A 190 1.58 -21.72 15.35
CA ASN A 190 2.58 -22.33 14.47
C ASN A 190 2.37 -21.89 13.00
N PRO A 191 3.25 -21.07 12.40
CA PRO A 191 3.01 -20.49 11.08
C PRO A 191 2.90 -21.48 9.92
N THR A 192 3.32 -22.74 10.09
CA THR A 192 3.17 -23.79 9.05
C THR A 192 1.75 -24.37 8.99
N ASP A 193 1.00 -24.31 10.09
CA ASP A 193 -0.38 -24.77 10.21
C ASP A 193 -1.12 -23.84 11.18
N SER A 194 -1.46 -22.64 10.68
CA SER A 194 -1.89 -21.50 11.49
C SER A 194 -3.21 -20.93 11.02
N SER A 195 -4.09 -20.69 11.99
CA SER A 195 -5.33 -19.94 11.78
C SER A 195 -5.07 -18.44 11.63
N ASN A 196 -3.98 -17.91 12.19
CA ASN A 196 -3.60 -16.51 12.03
C ASN A 196 -2.99 -16.21 10.65
N CYS A 197 -2.27 -17.18 10.07
CA CYS A 197 -1.61 -17.07 8.77
C CYS A 197 -2.41 -17.69 7.62
N CYS A 198 -3.49 -18.41 7.92
CA CYS A 198 -4.26 -19.22 6.97
C CYS A 198 -3.37 -20.19 6.17
N THR A 199 -2.56 -20.97 6.86
CA THR A 199 -1.61 -21.95 6.29
C THR A 199 -1.96 -23.38 6.72
N GLY A 200 -1.37 -24.37 6.06
CA GLY A 200 -1.58 -25.78 6.39
C GLY A 200 -3.05 -26.20 6.22
N SER A 201 -3.65 -26.74 7.28
CA SER A 201 -5.05 -27.13 7.33
C SER A 201 -6.03 -25.94 7.25
N HIS A 202 -5.53 -24.72 7.43
CA HIS A 202 -6.28 -23.46 7.37
C HIS A 202 -6.10 -22.72 6.03
N ASN A 203 -5.68 -23.39 4.95
CA ASN A 203 -5.34 -22.72 3.69
C ASN A 203 -6.54 -22.38 2.77
N THR A 204 -7.77 -22.40 3.26
CA THR A 204 -8.96 -22.01 2.50
C THR A 204 -9.84 -21.06 3.29
N LYS A 205 -10.66 -20.26 2.61
CA LYS A 205 -11.67 -19.40 3.26
C LYS A 205 -12.58 -20.17 4.22
N VAL A 206 -12.93 -21.42 3.91
CA VAL A 206 -13.79 -22.26 4.75
C VAL A 206 -13.04 -22.73 6.00
N THR A 207 -11.75 -23.08 5.88
CA THR A 207 -10.94 -23.60 6.99
C THR A 207 -10.21 -22.51 7.79
N CYS A 208 -10.22 -21.25 7.32
CA CYS A 208 -9.71 -20.07 8.01
C CYS A 208 -10.78 -18.97 8.11
N PRO A 209 -11.84 -19.18 8.91
CA PRO A 209 -12.81 -18.14 9.19
C PRO A 209 -12.19 -17.06 10.08
N SER A 210 -12.64 -15.81 9.93
CA SER A 210 -12.17 -14.67 10.73
C SER A 210 -12.36 -14.86 12.24
N SER A 211 -13.32 -15.70 12.67
CA SER A 211 -13.53 -16.07 14.08
C SER A 211 -12.34 -16.78 14.73
N ASN A 212 -11.47 -17.38 13.92
CA ASN A 212 -10.29 -18.10 14.39
C ASN A 212 -9.01 -17.25 14.33
N VAL A 213 -9.06 -16.09 13.67
CA VAL A 213 -7.92 -15.17 13.54
C VAL A 213 -7.85 -14.29 14.80
N GLN A 214 -6.78 -14.44 15.58
CA GLN A 214 -6.60 -13.65 16.78
C GLN A 214 -6.47 -12.15 16.44
N PHE A 215 -7.09 -11.30 17.25
CA PHE A 215 -7.11 -9.84 17.08
C PHE A 215 -7.75 -9.32 15.78
N TYR A 216 -8.43 -10.14 14.99
CA TYR A 216 -9.16 -9.68 13.79
C TYR A 216 -10.10 -8.51 14.09
N SER A 217 -10.87 -8.60 15.18
CA SER A 217 -11.81 -7.54 15.60
C SER A 217 -11.11 -6.22 15.97
N TYR A 218 -9.88 -6.26 16.47
CA TYR A 218 -9.09 -5.05 16.74
C TYR A 218 -8.73 -4.34 15.44
N PHE A 219 -8.13 -5.05 14.48
CA PHE A 219 -7.73 -4.46 13.20
C PHE A 219 -8.95 -4.02 12.39
N LYS A 220 -9.94 -4.90 12.21
CA LYS A 220 -11.12 -4.62 11.38
C LYS A 220 -12.04 -3.57 12.01
N GLY A 221 -12.16 -3.55 13.34
CA GLY A 221 -12.97 -2.55 14.04
C GLY A 221 -12.39 -1.14 13.93
N ASN A 222 -11.07 -1.01 13.92
CA ASN A 222 -10.37 0.27 13.77
C ASN A 222 -10.22 0.70 12.30
N CYS A 223 -10.01 -0.25 11.40
CA CYS A 223 -9.80 -0.03 9.98
C CYS A 223 -10.78 -0.87 9.15
N PRO A 224 -12.08 -0.48 9.10
CA PRO A 224 -13.12 -1.28 8.44
C PRO A 224 -12.92 -1.41 6.93
N ASN A 225 -12.31 -0.41 6.28
CA ASN A 225 -12.09 -0.36 4.84
C ASN A 225 -10.71 -0.91 4.40
N ALA A 226 -10.15 -1.83 5.19
CA ALA A 226 -8.87 -2.50 4.94
C ALA A 226 -9.01 -4.01 5.14
N TYR A 227 -8.11 -4.79 4.53
CA TYR A 227 -7.90 -6.19 4.90
C TYR A 227 -7.32 -6.27 6.31
N ALA A 228 -7.91 -7.10 7.16
CA ALA A 228 -7.36 -7.44 8.48
C ALA A 228 -6.75 -8.85 8.55
N TYR A 229 -7.00 -9.71 7.54
CA TYR A 229 -6.40 -11.05 7.41
C TYR A 229 -6.55 -11.59 5.97
N ALA A 230 -5.94 -12.73 5.66
CA ALA A 230 -5.79 -13.24 4.28
C ALA A 230 -7.10 -13.55 3.51
N PHE A 231 -8.22 -13.85 4.16
CA PHE A 231 -9.51 -14.18 3.50
C PHE A 231 -10.64 -13.21 3.86
N ASP A 232 -10.30 -11.93 4.06
CA ASP A 232 -11.22 -10.89 4.55
C ASP A 232 -12.23 -10.39 3.50
N GLU A 233 -12.27 -10.95 2.29
CA GLU A 233 -13.26 -10.58 1.26
C GLU A 233 -14.69 -10.77 1.75
N GLY A 234 -14.90 -11.72 2.68
CA GLY A 234 -16.20 -11.95 3.32
C GLY A 234 -16.75 -10.75 4.11
N SER A 235 -15.89 -9.79 4.50
CA SER A 235 -16.32 -8.55 5.15
C SER A 235 -17.00 -7.56 4.22
N GLY A 236 -16.87 -7.73 2.90
CA GLY A 236 -17.41 -6.81 1.88
C GLY A 236 -16.76 -5.43 1.83
N THR A 237 -15.69 -5.20 2.60
CA THR A 237 -15.03 -3.89 2.78
C THR A 237 -13.50 -3.99 2.78
N ALA A 238 -12.96 -5.18 2.54
CA ALA A 238 -11.52 -5.42 2.48
C ALA A 238 -10.93 -5.15 1.09
N LEU A 239 -11.61 -5.60 0.03
CA LEU A 239 -11.21 -5.44 -1.36
C LEU A 239 -12.19 -4.53 -2.10
N TRP A 240 -11.66 -3.52 -2.77
CA TRP A 240 -12.47 -2.61 -3.58
C TRP A 240 -12.22 -2.83 -5.06
N THR A 241 -13.26 -2.61 -5.85
CA THR A 241 -13.19 -2.70 -7.31
C THR A 241 -13.58 -1.39 -7.96
N CYS A 242 -12.90 -1.01 -9.02
CA CYS A 242 -13.25 0.11 -9.88
C CYS A 242 -13.29 -0.38 -11.33
N SER A 243 -14.23 0.10 -12.15
CA SER A 243 -14.23 -0.28 -13.57
C SER A 243 -12.99 0.29 -14.25
N SER A 244 -12.16 -0.57 -14.89
CA SER A 244 -10.96 -0.09 -15.57
C SER A 244 -11.28 0.83 -16.76
N ALA A 245 -12.51 0.76 -17.30
CA ALA A 245 -12.98 1.67 -18.35
C ALA A 245 -13.09 3.13 -17.91
N LEU A 246 -13.12 3.40 -16.60
CA LEU A 246 -13.12 4.76 -16.05
C LEU A 246 -11.74 5.42 -16.14
N ASN A 247 -10.68 4.65 -16.40
CA ASN A 247 -9.29 5.13 -16.40
C ASN A 247 -8.97 5.94 -15.14
N SER A 248 -9.45 5.48 -13.98
CA SER A 248 -9.25 6.18 -12.72
C SER A 248 -7.76 6.28 -12.39
N ASP A 249 -7.27 7.49 -12.20
CA ASP A 249 -6.03 7.75 -11.46
C ASP A 249 -6.20 7.39 -9.98
N TYR A 250 -5.10 7.20 -9.26
CA TYR A 250 -5.10 6.83 -7.84
C TYR A 250 -4.20 7.75 -7.02
N THR A 251 -4.71 8.20 -5.87
CA THR A 251 -3.91 8.91 -4.87
C THR A 251 -3.73 8.02 -3.63
N LEU A 252 -2.49 7.63 -3.36
CA LEU A 252 -2.08 6.99 -2.11
C LEU A 252 -1.64 8.07 -1.13
N THR A 253 -2.27 8.14 0.03
CA THR A 253 -1.90 9.09 1.09
C THR A 253 -1.47 8.35 2.33
N PHE A 254 -0.26 8.65 2.82
CA PHE A 254 0.22 8.28 4.14
C PHE A 254 -0.22 9.31 5.17
N CYS A 255 -0.63 8.87 6.36
CA CYS A 255 -1.27 9.69 7.39
C CYS A 255 -2.42 10.55 6.85
N PRO A 256 -3.40 9.96 6.14
CA PRO A 256 -4.54 10.72 5.62
C PRO A 256 -5.30 11.39 6.77
N CYS A 257 -5.75 12.62 6.57
CA CYS A 257 -6.64 13.25 7.53
C CYS A 257 -7.94 12.44 7.65
N VAL A 258 -8.28 12.05 8.88
CA VAL A 258 -9.61 11.55 9.18
C VAL A 258 -10.55 12.75 9.08
N LEU A 259 -11.31 12.82 7.99
CA LEU A 259 -12.47 13.70 7.97
C LEU A 259 -13.45 13.14 9.01
N LEU A 260 -13.46 13.75 10.19
CA LEU A 260 -14.54 13.58 11.14
C LEU A 260 -15.80 14.05 10.40
N THR A 261 -16.66 13.09 10.05
CA THR A 261 -17.83 13.19 9.16
C THR A 261 -17.54 12.87 7.68
N TYR A 262 -18.01 11.69 7.27
CA TYR A 262 -18.33 11.38 5.88
C TYR A 262 -19.76 11.89 5.63
N PRO A 263 -19.95 13.01 4.91
CA PRO A 263 -21.04 13.09 3.96
C PRO A 263 -20.48 13.24 2.56
N SER A 264 -20.93 12.36 1.69
CA SER A 264 -20.65 12.31 0.26
C SER A 264 -21.10 13.59 -0.44
N THR A 265 -20.23 14.59 -0.51
CA THR A 265 -20.13 15.60 -1.59
C THR A 265 -18.95 16.53 -1.28
N VAL A 266 -17.84 16.42 -2.01
CA VAL A 266 -16.78 17.44 -2.01
C VAL A 266 -16.91 18.24 -3.32
N PRO A 267 -17.20 19.56 -3.28
CA PRO A 267 -17.19 20.41 -4.47
C PRO A 267 -15.76 20.63 -4.99
N ALA A 268 -15.62 20.72 -6.32
CA ALA A 268 -14.36 20.70 -7.07
C ALA A 268 -13.54 22.01 -7.06
N ASP A 269 -13.60 22.82 -6.00
CA ASP A 269 -12.81 24.06 -5.93
C ASP A 269 -12.26 24.28 -4.53
N ILE A 270 -11.03 23.79 -4.26
CA ILE A 270 -10.23 24.23 -3.11
C ILE A 270 -8.76 24.41 -3.53
N ASN A 271 -8.32 25.65 -3.46
CA ASN A 271 -6.95 26.16 -3.57
C ASN A 271 -6.04 25.50 -2.49
N PRO A 272 -4.78 25.10 -2.77
CA PRO A 272 -3.96 24.31 -1.86
C PRO A 272 -3.31 25.21 -0.80
N THR A 273 -4.11 25.62 0.16
CA THR A 273 -3.62 26.11 1.45
C THR A 273 -4.02 25.04 2.46
N LEU A 274 -3.06 24.14 2.71
CA LEU A 274 -3.12 23.00 3.60
C LEU A 274 -3.23 23.46 5.07
N THR A 275 -4.39 23.97 5.42
CA THR A 275 -4.82 24.22 6.80
C THR A 275 -6.28 23.83 6.92
N THR A 276 -6.59 22.59 6.56
CA THR A 276 -7.80 21.92 7.06
C THR A 276 -7.36 21.20 8.33
N GLU A 277 -7.89 21.61 9.48
CA GLU A 277 -7.54 21.02 10.77
C GLU A 277 -7.82 19.51 10.75
N CYS A 278 -6.74 18.74 10.53
CA CYS A 278 -6.65 17.31 10.73
C CYS A 278 -6.96 17.10 12.23
N GLY A 279 -8.18 16.70 12.57
CA GLY A 279 -8.65 16.69 13.96
C GLY A 279 -7.71 15.91 14.86
N THR A 280 -6.96 16.61 15.73
CA THR A 280 -6.14 16.14 16.87
C THR A 280 -5.36 14.81 16.78
N GLN A 281 -5.24 14.15 15.63
CA GLN A 281 -4.48 12.91 15.51
C GLN A 281 -2.98 13.26 15.54
N THR A 282 -2.39 13.05 16.70
CA THR A 282 -0.95 13.08 16.88
C THR A 282 -0.36 11.79 16.30
N TYR A 283 0.17 11.88 15.09
CA TYR A 283 0.98 10.81 14.50
C TYR A 283 2.39 10.83 15.12
N SER A 284 2.89 9.67 15.53
CA SER A 284 4.25 9.54 16.07
C SER A 284 5.32 9.65 15.00
N ARG A 285 6.42 10.34 15.31
CA ARG A 285 7.58 10.47 14.43
C ARG A 285 8.37 9.19 14.28
#